data_AF-A0A1F8UB44-F1
#
_entry.id   AF-A0A1F8UB44-F1
#
_cell.length_a   1.000
_cell.length_b   1.000
_cell.length_c   1.000
_cell.angle_alpha   90.00
_cell.angle_beta   90.00
_cell.angle_gamma   90.00
#
_symmetry.space_group_name_H-M   'P 1'
#
loop_
_entity.id
_entity.type
_entity.pdbx_description
1 polymer ?
#
loop_
_entity_poly.entity_id
_entity_poly.type
_entity_poly.pdbx_seq_one_letter_code
_entity_poly.pdbx_strand_id
1 'polypeptide(L)'
;MNLSVRTNAARYEKGNVRNAVSFALNTASINARQRFEHYTGICKTFEKKYKMTSEKFLEQFDAGKLDDKQEFFDWYAAARGLNLWRERYEILSGASV
;
A
#
# COMPACT_ATOMS: atom_id res chain seq x y z
N MET A 1 -7.10 19.04 -3.57
CA MET A 1 -5.67 19.43 -3.56
C MET A 1 -5.16 19.33 -4.99
N ASN A 2 -4.42 20.32 -5.49
CA ASN A 2 -3.86 20.30 -6.84
C ASN A 2 -2.34 20.10 -6.76
N LEU A 3 -1.83 19.08 -7.47
CA LEU A 3 -0.40 18.80 -7.61
C LEU A 3 0.06 19.24 -9.01
N SER A 4 1.13 20.02 -9.08
CA SER A 4 1.71 20.48 -10.35
C SER A 4 2.94 19.66 -10.71
N VAL A 5 2.99 19.16 -11.95
CA VAL A 5 4.14 18.42 -12.48
C VAL A 5 4.96 19.34 -13.37
N ARG A 6 6.24 19.54 -13.05
CA ARG A 6 7.17 20.28 -13.90
C ARG A 6 7.74 19.35 -14.97
N THR A 7 7.62 19.72 -16.24
CA THR A 7 8.12 18.92 -17.36
C THR A 7 8.83 19.79 -18.39
N ASN A 8 9.73 19.20 -19.18
CA ASN A 8 10.34 19.86 -20.33
C ASN A 8 9.42 19.72 -21.56
N ALA A 9 8.25 20.34 -21.50
CA ALA A 9 7.18 20.19 -22.49
C ALA A 9 7.59 20.63 -23.91
N ALA A 10 8.58 21.52 -24.05
CA ALA A 10 9.10 21.96 -25.35
C ALA A 10 9.74 20.83 -26.17
N ARG A 11 10.07 19.69 -25.55
CA ARG A 11 10.68 18.52 -26.22
C ARG A 11 9.66 17.48 -26.69
N TYR A 12 8.37 17.63 -26.41
CA TYR A 12 7.39 16.57 -26.61
C TYR A 12 6.12 17.10 -27.27
N GLU A 13 5.46 16.26 -28.06
CA GLU A 13 4.15 16.59 -28.63
C GLU A 13 3.10 16.82 -27.54
N LYS A 14 2.12 17.66 -27.85
CA LYS A 14 1.02 18.00 -26.96
C LYS A 14 0.26 16.74 -26.56
N GLY A 15 0.18 16.46 -25.26
CA GLY A 15 -0.51 15.29 -24.72
C GLY A 15 0.39 14.12 -24.34
N ASN A 16 1.62 14.02 -24.87
CA ASN A 16 2.55 12.94 -24.52
C ASN A 16 2.94 12.95 -23.04
N VAL A 17 3.14 14.14 -22.47
CA VAL A 17 3.39 14.30 -21.04
C VAL A 17 2.23 13.78 -20.21
N ARG A 18 0.99 14.16 -20.56
CA ARG A 18 -0.21 13.72 -19.85
C ARG A 18 -0.36 12.20 -19.93
N ASN A 19 -0.24 11.63 -21.13
CA ASN A 19 -0.34 10.19 -21.35
C ASN A 19 0.72 9.40 -20.56
N ALA A 20 1.97 9.89 -20.52
CA ALA A 20 3.04 9.26 -19.76
C ALA A 20 2.77 9.30 -18.25
N VAL A 21 2.28 10.43 -17.72
CA VAL A 21 1.93 10.54 -16.30
C VAL A 21 0.70 9.67 -15.97
N SER A 22 -0.34 9.69 -16.80
CA SER A 22 -1.52 8.82 -16.62
C SER A 22 -1.13 7.34 -16.64
N PHE A 23 -0.25 6.94 -17.56
CA PHE A 23 0.28 5.58 -17.62
C PHE A 23 1.01 5.22 -16.33
N ALA A 24 1.93 6.07 -15.87
CA ALA A 24 2.68 5.84 -14.64
C ALA A 24 1.76 5.73 -13.41
N LEU A 25 0.74 6.59 -13.29
CA LEU A 25 -0.24 6.54 -12.20
C LEU A 25 -1.04 5.23 -12.23
N ASN A 26 -1.52 4.82 -13.41
CA ASN A 26 -2.26 3.57 -13.56
C ASN A 26 -1.40 2.36 -13.21
N THR A 27 -0.16 2.28 -13.71
CA THR A 27 0.77 1.20 -13.37
C THR A 27 1.07 1.17 -11.87
N ALA A 28 1.31 2.32 -11.25
CA ALA A 28 1.56 2.41 -9.82
C ALA A 28 0.34 1.98 -8.99
N SER A 29 -0.88 2.37 -9.40
CA SER A 29 -2.13 1.97 -8.76
C SER A 29 -2.34 0.45 -8.82
N ILE A 30 -2.08 -0.17 -9.99
CA ILE A 30 -2.15 -1.62 -10.15
C ILE A 30 -1.11 -2.32 -9.25
N ASN A 31 0.13 -1.81 -9.19
CA ASN A 31 1.15 -2.39 -8.32
C ASN A 31 0.78 -2.28 -6.84
N ALA A 32 0.27 -1.11 -6.42
CA ALA A 32 -0.18 -0.89 -5.05
C ALA A 32 -1.31 -1.85 -4.68
N ARG A 33 -2.29 -2.04 -5.58
CA ARG A 33 -3.37 -3.02 -5.41
C ARG A 33 -2.86 -4.44 -5.22
N GLN A 34 -1.95 -4.91 -6.08
CA GLN A 34 -1.39 -6.26 -5.98
C GLN A 34 -0.69 -6.49 -4.64
N ARG A 35 0.07 -5.50 -4.16
CA ARG A 35 0.75 -5.59 -2.86
C ARG A 35 -0.25 -5.54 -1.70
N PHE A 36 -1.27 -4.69 -1.78
CA PHE A 36 -2.35 -4.64 -0.81
C PHE A 36 -3.06 -6.00 -0.69
N GLU A 37 -3.43 -6.61 -1.83
CA GLU A 37 -4.05 -7.94 -1.87
C GLU A 37 -3.12 -9.03 -1.29
N HIS A 38 -1.83 -8.98 -1.61
CA HIS A 38 -0.82 -9.90 -1.09
C HIS A 38 -0.73 -9.86 0.45
N TYR A 39 -0.54 -8.66 1.03
CA TYR A 39 -0.46 -8.51 2.48
C TYR A 39 -1.80 -8.79 3.16
N THR A 40 -2.94 -8.53 2.50
CA THR A 40 -4.27 -8.92 3.00
C THR A 40 -4.35 -10.44 3.17
N GLY A 41 -3.83 -11.21 2.21
CA GLY A 41 -3.81 -12.68 2.31
C GLY A 41 -2.96 -13.19 3.47
N ILE A 42 -1.77 -12.60 3.67
CA ILE A 42 -0.88 -12.95 4.78
C ILE A 42 -1.56 -12.63 6.12
N CYS A 43 -2.08 -11.42 6.28
CA CYS A 43 -2.78 -11.00 7.49
C CYS A 43 -3.95 -11.93 7.82
N LYS A 44 -4.82 -12.24 6.84
CA LYS A 44 -5.95 -13.16 7.05
C LYS A 44 -5.53 -14.55 7.54
N THR A 45 -4.36 -15.03 7.13
CA THR A 45 -3.83 -16.32 7.58
C THR A 45 -3.50 -16.29 9.06
N PHE A 46 -2.81 -15.24 9.52
CA PHE A 46 -2.52 -15.05 10.94
C PHE A 46 -3.78 -14.78 11.76
N GLU A 47 -4.68 -13.93 11.27
CA GLU A 47 -5.94 -13.62 11.94
C GLU A 47 -6.78 -14.87 12.18
N LYS A 48 -6.83 -15.79 11.20
CA LYS A 48 -7.52 -17.07 11.34
C LYS A 48 -6.84 -17.99 12.36
N LYS A 49 -5.51 -18.02 12.38
CA LYS A 49 -4.69 -18.85 13.30
C LYS A 49 -4.84 -18.38 14.74
N TYR A 50 -4.80 -17.08 14.97
CA TYR A 50 -4.79 -16.46 16.30
C TYR A 50 -6.14 -15.95 16.78
N LYS A 51 -7.17 -15.99 15.94
CA LYS A 51 -8.52 -15.48 16.24
C LYS A 51 -8.48 -14.01 16.71
N MET A 52 -7.61 -13.22 16.10
CA MET A 52 -7.35 -11.83 16.45
C MET A 52 -7.15 -11.03 15.17
N THR A 53 -7.75 -9.84 15.05
CA THR A 53 -7.55 -8.98 13.88
C THR A 53 -6.14 -8.41 13.85
N SER A 54 -5.64 -8.07 12.66
CA SER A 54 -4.30 -7.47 12.53
C SER A 54 -4.19 -6.12 13.24
N GLU A 55 -5.27 -5.33 13.32
CA GLU A 55 -5.29 -4.09 14.10
C GLU A 55 -5.09 -4.34 15.59
N LYS A 56 -5.82 -5.32 16.15
CA LYS A 56 -5.72 -5.68 17.57
C LYS A 56 -4.40 -6.37 17.89
N PHE A 57 -3.83 -7.08 16.93
CA PHE A 57 -2.48 -7.64 17.02
C PHE A 57 -1.45 -6.52 17.12
N LEU A 58 -1.47 -5.54 16.20
CA LEU A 58 -0.54 -4.40 16.22
C LEU A 58 -0.61 -3.63 17.55
N GLU A 59 -1.82 -3.33 18.04
CA GLU A 59 -2.00 -2.64 19.32
C GLU A 59 -1.34 -3.39 20.49
N GLN A 60 -1.51 -4.72 20.56
CA GLN A 60 -0.93 -5.52 21.64
C GLN A 60 0.58 -5.73 21.46
N PHE A 61 1.04 -5.91 20.22
CA PHE A 61 2.46 -6.08 19.91
C PHE A 61 3.25 -4.81 20.25
N ASP A 62 2.78 -3.65 19.79
CA ASP A 62 3.41 -2.35 20.09
C ASP A 62 3.37 -2.01 21.60
N ALA A 63 2.36 -2.51 22.33
CA ALA A 63 2.27 -2.38 23.78
C ALA A 63 3.14 -3.38 24.57
N GLY A 64 3.89 -4.26 23.90
CA GLY A 64 4.70 -5.30 24.55
C GLY A 64 3.89 -6.35 25.30
N LYS A 65 2.61 -6.56 24.92
CA LYS A 65 1.69 -7.51 25.58
C LYS A 65 1.70 -8.90 24.95
N LEU A 66 2.42 -9.07 23.84
CA LEU A 66 2.58 -10.34 23.13
C LEU A 66 3.98 -10.91 23.37
N ASP A 67 4.08 -12.23 23.23
CA ASP A 67 5.32 -13.00 23.23
C ASP A 67 6.24 -12.61 22.05
N ASP A 68 7.53 -12.86 22.14
CA ASP A 68 8.54 -12.64 21.09
C ASP A 68 8.64 -13.82 20.12
N LYS A 69 7.50 -14.38 19.69
CA LYS A 69 7.49 -15.43 18.68
C LYS A 69 7.96 -14.86 17.35
N GLN A 70 8.86 -15.58 16.66
CA GLN A 70 9.35 -15.19 15.33
C GLN A 70 8.20 -14.83 14.37
N GLU A 71 7.14 -15.62 14.38
CA GLU A 71 5.97 -15.41 13.51
C GLU A 71 5.17 -14.13 13.82
N PHE A 72 5.30 -13.55 15.02
CA PHE A 72 4.69 -12.25 15.32
C PHE A 72 5.45 -11.12 14.65
N PHE A 73 6.77 -11.22 14.48
CA PHE A 73 7.51 -10.26 13.67
C PHE A 73 7.09 -10.32 12.19
N ASP A 74 6.84 -11.53 11.67
CA ASP A 74 6.32 -11.71 10.31
C ASP A 74 4.92 -11.10 10.16
N TRP A 75 4.03 -11.34 11.12
CA TRP A 75 2.69 -10.74 11.13
C TRP A 75 2.77 -9.22 11.26
N TYR A 76 3.66 -8.70 12.10
CA TYR A 76 3.89 -7.27 12.26
C TYR A 76 4.32 -6.62 10.95
N ALA A 77 5.34 -7.18 10.28
CA ALA A 77 5.78 -6.70 8.99
C ALA A 77 4.65 -6.74 7.96
N ALA A 78 3.86 -7.81 7.93
CA ALA A 78 2.73 -7.95 7.03
C ALA A 78 1.61 -6.92 7.29
N ALA A 79 1.25 -6.69 8.55
CA ALA A 79 0.20 -5.73 8.93
C ALA A 79 0.62 -4.28 8.67
N ARG A 80 1.89 -3.93 8.92
CA ARG A 80 2.46 -2.64 8.53
C ARG A 80 2.48 -2.48 7.00
N GLY A 81 2.85 -3.54 6.27
CA GLY A 81 2.79 -3.58 4.82
C GLY A 81 1.37 -3.39 4.28
N LEU A 82 0.39 -4.06 4.87
CA LEU A 82 -1.03 -3.93 4.52
C LEU A 82 -1.50 -2.47 4.62
N ASN A 83 -1.22 -1.82 5.74
CA ASN A 83 -1.59 -0.42 5.96
C ASN A 83 -0.94 0.52 4.94
N LEU A 84 0.36 0.36 4.69
CA LEU A 84 1.11 1.16 3.73
C LEU A 84 0.54 1.02 2.30
N TRP A 85 0.30 -0.21 1.86
CA TRP A 85 -0.15 -0.45 0.49
C TRP A 85 -1.63 -0.14 0.28
N ARG A 86 -2.46 -0.25 1.33
CA ARG A 86 -3.83 0.26 1.32
C ARG A 86 -3.84 1.76 1.08
N GLU A 87 -3.13 2.53 1.89
CA GLU A 87 -3.07 4.00 1.76
C GLU A 87 -2.57 4.42 0.36
N ARG A 88 -1.48 3.80 -0.12
CA ARG A 88 -0.96 4.06 -1.47
C ARG A 88 -1.98 3.73 -2.56
N TYR A 89 -2.69 2.62 -2.44
CA TYR A 89 -3.70 2.22 -3.41
C TYR A 89 -4.89 3.20 -3.42
N GLU A 90 -5.38 3.60 -2.26
CA GLU A 90 -6.47 4.59 -2.12
C GLU A 90 -6.09 5.93 -2.77
N ILE A 91 -4.87 6.43 -2.50
CA ILE A 91 -4.38 7.67 -3.12
C ILE A 91 -4.26 7.54 -4.64
N LEU A 92 -3.62 6.47 -5.13
CA LEU A 92 -3.31 6.32 -6.55
C LEU A 92 -4.52 5.95 -7.41
N SER A 93 -5.49 5.23 -6.85
CA SER A 93 -6.74 4.88 -7.55
C SER A 93 -7.70 6.07 -7.70
N GLY A 94 -7.62 7.05 -6.79
CA GLY A 94 -8.35 8.31 -6.88
C GLY A 94 -7.64 9.41 -7.68
N ALA A 95 -6.37 9.21 -8.06
CA ALA A 95 -5.57 10.21 -8.78
C ALA A 95 -5.88 10.21 -10.28
N SER A 96 -6.02 11.40 -10.86
CA SER A 96 -6.12 11.60 -12.31
C SER A 96 -5.42 12.88 -12.72
N VAL A 97 -4.95 12.93 -13.97
CA VAL A 97 -4.21 14.05 -14.58
C VAL A 97 -4.70 14.36 -15.98
#